data_AF-A0A8T4NDX4-F1
#
_entry.id   AF-A0A8T4NDX4-F1
#
_cell.length_a   1.000
_cell.length_b   1.000
_cell.length_c   1.000
_cell.angle_alpha   90.00
_cell.angle_beta   90.00
_cell.angle_gamma   90.00
#
_symmetry.space_group_name_H-M   'P 1'
#
loop_
_entity.id
_entity.type
_entity.pdbx_description
1 polymer ?
#
loop_
_entity_poly.entity_id
_entity_poly.type
_entity_poly.pdbx_seq_one_letter_code
_entity_poly.pdbx_strand_id
1 'polypeptide(L)'
;MEQDFNSSEAGELSGLERELYTGVPPSDKRNFVNKATDWYFMPKSFEKNGRLYGALGVRHFKKLCAETYRKLVKKLFGTERAHFVNNYLIWDFSEDGLRKFDYATRINEGIHLLAAALFTSQTVDYLSDGRYGMAALGSGLNLALGVYPILTQRYNRARIYNTVEKMQERNQDACLSK
;
A
#
# COMPACT_ATOMS: atom_id res chain seq x y z
N MET A 1 -33.94 -22.78 8.55
CA MET A 1 -33.56 -22.14 7.29
C MET A 1 -32.31 -21.33 7.57
N GLU A 2 -31.21 -22.04 7.78
CA GLU A 2 -29.88 -21.45 7.97
C GLU A 2 -29.32 -21.17 6.58
N GLN A 3 -29.11 -19.90 6.26
CA GLN A 3 -28.35 -19.53 5.08
C GLN A 3 -26.88 -19.74 5.41
N ASP A 4 -26.30 -20.82 4.87
CA ASP A 4 -24.86 -21.00 4.80
C ASP A 4 -24.26 -19.83 4.03
N PHE A 5 -23.58 -18.96 4.76
CA PHE A 5 -22.84 -17.84 4.20
C PHE A 5 -21.59 -18.41 3.53
N ASN A 6 -21.71 -18.72 2.24
CA ASN A 6 -20.65 -19.29 1.42
C ASN A 6 -19.49 -18.29 1.32
N SER A 7 -18.47 -18.45 2.17
CA SER A 7 -17.28 -17.60 2.26
C SER A 7 -16.27 -17.83 1.12
N SER A 8 -16.65 -18.49 0.02
CA SER A 8 -15.74 -18.99 -1.02
C SER A 8 -15.59 -18.10 -2.26
N GLU A 9 -16.18 -16.90 -2.31
CA GLU A 9 -16.00 -15.97 -3.44
C GLU A 9 -15.17 -14.72 -3.09
N ALA A 10 -14.31 -14.80 -2.08
CA ALA A 10 -13.13 -13.96 -2.04
C ALA A 10 -12.12 -14.54 -3.04
N GLY A 11 -12.31 -14.25 -4.34
CA GLY A 11 -11.57 -14.82 -5.47
C GLY A 11 -10.12 -15.17 -5.12
N GLU A 12 -9.90 -16.47 -4.86
CA GLU A 12 -8.57 -16.97 -4.57
C GLU A 12 -7.72 -16.75 -5.81
N LEU A 13 -6.64 -15.99 -5.65
CA LEU A 13 -5.64 -15.85 -6.68
C LEU A 13 -5.14 -17.25 -7.07
N SER A 14 -4.96 -17.44 -8.38
CA SER A 14 -4.40 -18.66 -8.94
C SER A 14 -3.04 -18.98 -8.30
N GLY A 15 -2.66 -20.26 -8.26
CA GLY A 15 -1.35 -20.66 -7.73
C GLY A 15 -0.19 -19.95 -8.42
N LEU A 16 -0.36 -19.63 -9.71
CA LEU A 16 0.60 -18.92 -10.55
C LEU A 16 0.73 -17.45 -10.13
N GLU A 17 -0.39 -16.75 -9.93
CA GLU A 17 -0.41 -15.43 -9.30
C GLU A 17 0.31 -15.45 -7.95
N ARG A 18 0.03 -16.43 -7.09
CA ARG A 18 0.63 -16.53 -5.75
C ARG A 18 2.15 -16.71 -5.78
N GLU A 19 2.67 -17.56 -6.68
CA GLU A 19 4.11 -17.77 -6.90
C GLU A 19 4.80 -16.51 -7.46
N LEU A 20 4.14 -15.88 -8.43
CA LEU A 20 4.56 -14.64 -9.08
C LEU A 20 4.67 -13.47 -8.08
N TYR A 21 3.82 -13.45 -7.05
CA TYR A 21 3.73 -12.36 -6.07
C TYR A 21 4.64 -12.52 -4.86
N THR A 22 4.97 -13.74 -4.43
CA THR A 22 5.90 -13.96 -3.32
C THR A 22 7.34 -14.21 -3.77
N GLY A 23 7.58 -14.51 -5.05
CA GLY A 23 8.90 -14.94 -5.54
C GLY A 23 9.37 -16.25 -4.90
N VAL A 24 8.43 -16.96 -4.27
CA VAL A 24 8.62 -18.21 -3.54
C VAL A 24 7.64 -19.19 -4.18
N PRO A 25 8.11 -20.34 -4.67
CA PRO A 25 7.24 -21.37 -5.23
C PRO A 25 6.17 -21.74 -4.19
N PRO A 26 4.98 -22.18 -4.63
CA PRO A 26 3.90 -22.58 -3.75
C PRO A 26 4.27 -23.87 -3.02
N SER A 27 5.20 -23.79 -2.08
CA SER A 27 5.44 -24.83 -1.09
C SER A 27 4.40 -24.63 0.02
N ASP A 28 3.68 -25.71 0.31
CA ASP A 28 2.65 -25.75 1.35
C ASP A 28 3.22 -25.61 2.78
N LYS A 29 4.55 -25.49 2.90
CA LYS A 29 5.28 -25.36 4.18
C LYS A 29 5.42 -23.92 4.67
N ARG A 30 4.67 -22.95 4.14
CA ARG A 30 4.65 -21.59 4.71
C ARG A 30 4.02 -21.62 6.09
N ASN A 31 4.73 -21.08 7.09
CA ASN A 31 4.18 -20.90 8.42
C ASN A 31 2.96 -19.96 8.40
N PHE A 32 2.14 -20.03 9.43
CA PHE A 32 0.91 -19.24 9.55
C PHE A 32 1.16 -17.72 9.41
N VAL A 33 2.28 -17.24 9.94
CA VAL A 33 2.68 -15.82 9.87
C VAL A 33 2.86 -15.34 8.44
N ASN A 34 3.52 -16.14 7.58
CA ASN A 34 3.71 -15.79 6.17
C ASN A 34 2.37 -15.75 5.44
N LYS A 35 1.49 -16.74 5.67
CA LYS A 35 0.14 -16.76 5.07
C LYS A 35 -0.68 -15.53 5.48
N ALA A 36 -0.64 -15.15 6.75
CA ALA A 36 -1.34 -13.97 7.27
C ALA A 36 -0.77 -12.66 6.69
N THR A 37 0.55 -12.56 6.60
CA THR A 37 1.26 -11.40 6.05
C THR A 37 0.94 -11.22 4.57
N ASP A 38 0.99 -12.30 3.80
CA ASP A 38 0.62 -12.31 2.39
C ASP A 38 -0.83 -11.89 2.22
N TRP A 39 -1.75 -12.50 2.98
CA TRP A 39 -3.17 -12.13 2.93
C TRP A 39 -3.38 -10.65 3.23
N TYR A 40 -2.71 -10.10 4.25
CA TYR A 40 -2.84 -8.69 4.62
C TYR A 40 -2.35 -7.75 3.52
N PHE A 41 -1.14 -8.00 2.98
CA PHE A 41 -0.52 -7.09 2.01
C PHE A 41 -1.02 -7.25 0.57
N MET A 42 -1.71 -8.36 0.26
CA MET A 42 -2.24 -8.63 -1.06
C MET A 42 -3.41 -7.69 -1.39
N PRO A 43 -3.38 -7.02 -2.56
CA PRO A 43 -4.47 -6.15 -2.99
C PRO A 43 -5.79 -6.93 -3.06
N LYS A 44 -6.82 -6.39 -2.40
CA LYS A 44 -8.16 -6.98 -2.45
C LYS A 44 -8.83 -6.64 -3.78
N SER A 45 -9.85 -7.41 -4.17
CA SER A 45 -10.58 -7.22 -5.43
C SER A 45 -11.12 -5.79 -5.58
N PHE A 46 -11.65 -5.21 -4.51
CA PHE A 46 -12.16 -3.83 -4.48
C PHE A 46 -11.05 -2.76 -4.60
N GLU A 47 -9.79 -3.11 -4.37
CA GLU A 47 -8.63 -2.21 -4.42
C GLU A 47 -8.05 -2.12 -5.83
N LYS A 48 -8.13 -3.23 -6.60
CA LYS A 48 -7.51 -3.35 -7.93
C LYS A 48 -7.93 -2.24 -8.88
N ASN A 49 -9.19 -1.78 -8.84
CA ASN A 49 -9.68 -0.74 -9.75
C ASN A 49 -9.26 0.70 -9.36
N GLY A 50 -8.74 0.92 -8.15
CA GLY A 50 -8.34 2.23 -7.64
C GLY A 50 -9.47 3.28 -7.52
N ARG A 51 -10.74 2.89 -7.67
CA ARG A 51 -11.91 3.78 -7.56
C ARG A 51 -12.18 4.17 -6.12
N LEU A 52 -12.11 3.20 -5.20
CA LEU A 52 -12.25 3.43 -3.76
C LEU A 52 -11.26 4.50 -3.28
N TYR A 53 -9.98 4.33 -3.62
CA TYR A 53 -8.93 5.29 -3.29
C TYR A 53 -9.12 6.66 -3.93
N GLY A 54 -9.69 6.72 -5.14
CA GLY A 54 -10.09 7.97 -5.78
C GLY A 54 -11.17 8.70 -4.98
N ALA A 55 -12.23 7.99 -4.58
CA ALA A 55 -13.33 8.54 -3.81
C ALA A 55 -12.90 9.00 -2.41
N LEU A 56 -11.97 8.29 -1.77
CA LEU A 56 -11.36 8.67 -0.50
C LEU A 56 -10.34 9.81 -0.62
N GLY A 57 -10.15 10.41 -1.80
CA GLY A 57 -9.24 11.54 -1.98
C GLY A 57 -7.74 11.19 -1.93
N VAL A 58 -7.38 9.90 -1.90
CA VAL A 58 -5.99 9.43 -1.76
C VAL A 58 -5.09 9.91 -2.91
N ARG A 59 -5.65 10.09 -4.12
CA ARG A 59 -4.91 10.67 -5.25
C ARG A 59 -4.48 12.12 -4.98
N HIS A 60 -5.37 12.92 -4.40
CA HIS A 60 -5.09 14.31 -4.05
C HIS A 60 -4.06 14.38 -2.93
N PHE A 61 -4.25 13.57 -1.89
CA PHE A 61 -3.30 13.46 -0.78
C PHE A 61 -1.90 13.07 -1.28
N LYS A 62 -1.79 12.01 -2.09
CA LYS A 62 -0.51 11.57 -2.68
C LYS A 62 0.18 12.70 -3.45
N LYS A 63 -0.56 13.42 -4.29
CA LYS A 63 -0.03 14.54 -5.08
C LYS A 63 0.45 15.66 -4.16
N LEU A 64 -0.34 16.05 -3.17
CA LEU A 64 0.01 17.06 -2.18
C LEU A 64 1.29 16.69 -1.41
N CYS A 65 1.39 15.45 -0.93
CA CYS A 65 2.57 14.95 -0.24
C CYS A 65 3.80 14.97 -1.14
N ALA A 66 3.68 14.50 -2.39
CA ALA A 66 4.78 14.52 -3.35
C ALA A 66 5.28 15.95 -3.64
N GLU A 67 4.38 16.90 -3.83
CA GLU A 67 4.72 18.30 -4.06
C GLU A 67 5.35 18.96 -2.82
N THR A 68 4.76 18.73 -1.64
CA THR A 68 5.27 19.24 -0.36
C THR A 68 6.67 18.71 -0.09
N TYR A 69 6.85 17.40 -0.23
CA TYR A 69 8.13 16.75 -0.03
C TYR A 69 9.18 17.24 -1.02
N ARG A 70 8.83 17.36 -2.31
CA ARG A 70 9.73 17.94 -3.33
C ARG A 70 10.17 19.35 -2.97
N LYS A 71 9.25 20.22 -2.52
CA LYS A 71 9.57 21.58 -2.08
C LYS A 71 10.49 21.58 -0.87
N LEU A 72 10.21 20.73 0.11
CA LEU A 72 11.01 20.61 1.34
C LEU A 72 12.43 20.13 1.04
N VAL A 73 12.58 19.05 0.27
CA VAL A 73 13.91 18.52 -0.11
C VAL A 73 14.70 19.53 -0.93
N LYS A 74 14.05 20.21 -1.89
CA LYS A 74 14.71 21.28 -2.66
C LYS A 74 15.24 22.39 -1.75
N LYS A 75 14.48 22.75 -0.71
CA LYS A 75 14.87 23.79 0.26
C LYS A 75 16.01 23.34 1.17
N LEU A 76 16.00 22.08 1.63
CA LEU A 76 16.96 21.57 2.61
C LEU A 76 18.27 21.06 1.97
N PHE A 77 18.21 20.49 0.77
CA PHE A 77 19.31 19.74 0.17
C PHE A 77 19.69 20.21 -1.25
N GLY A 78 19.08 21.28 -1.75
CA GLY A 78 19.30 21.78 -3.11
C GLY A 78 18.58 20.97 -4.20
N THR A 79 18.71 21.41 -5.45
CA THR A 79 17.98 20.84 -6.60
C THR A 79 18.46 19.45 -7.01
N GLU A 80 19.74 19.13 -6.78
CA GLU A 80 20.33 17.87 -7.26
C GLU A 80 19.81 16.64 -6.52
N ARG A 81 19.41 16.78 -5.25
CA ARG A 81 18.88 15.67 -4.42
C ARG A 81 17.36 15.57 -4.41
N ALA A 82 16.64 16.50 -5.05
CA ALA A 82 15.18 16.50 -5.11
C ALA A 82 14.59 15.27 -5.84
N HIS A 83 15.43 14.52 -6.56
CA HIS A 83 15.06 13.32 -7.30
C HIS A 83 15.22 12.01 -6.50
N PHE A 84 15.92 12.02 -5.35
CA PHE A 84 16.54 10.80 -4.82
C PHE A 84 15.75 10.02 -3.76
N VAL A 85 14.65 10.53 -3.22
CA VAL A 85 14.06 9.92 -2.03
C VAL A 85 12.56 10.09 -2.03
N ASN A 86 11.82 9.20 -2.68
CA ASN A 86 10.40 9.17 -2.38
C ASN A 86 9.82 7.76 -2.53
N ASN A 87 9.64 7.06 -1.42
CA ASN A 87 8.88 5.80 -1.39
C ASN A 87 7.39 5.97 -1.78
N TYR A 88 6.96 7.19 -2.12
CA TYR A 88 5.66 7.48 -2.69
C TYR A 88 5.69 7.60 -4.22
N LEU A 89 6.86 7.68 -4.84
CA LEU A 89 7.05 7.82 -6.28
C LEU A 89 7.97 6.71 -6.80
N ILE A 90 7.53 6.09 -7.88
CA ILE A 90 8.31 5.06 -8.56
C ILE A 90 9.36 5.72 -9.46
N TRP A 91 10.58 5.19 -9.46
CA TRP A 91 11.69 5.73 -10.25
C TRP A 91 12.18 4.76 -11.33
N ASP A 92 11.99 3.46 -11.12
CA ASP A 92 12.33 2.41 -12.06
C ASP A 92 11.05 1.65 -12.44
N PHE A 93 10.74 1.66 -13.74
CA PHE A 93 9.56 1.02 -14.31
C PHE A 93 9.86 -0.39 -14.85
N SER A 94 11.09 -0.90 -14.67
CA SER A 94 11.40 -2.32 -14.88
C SER A 94 10.63 -3.20 -13.90
N GLU A 95 10.40 -4.47 -14.23
CA GLU A 95 9.73 -5.40 -13.31
C GLU A 95 10.41 -5.47 -11.94
N ASP A 96 11.75 -5.52 -11.92
CA ASP A 96 12.53 -5.53 -10.68
C ASP A 96 12.38 -4.22 -9.89
N GLY A 97 12.39 -3.06 -10.58
CA GLY A 97 12.12 -1.76 -9.99
C GLY A 97 10.74 -1.67 -9.35
N LEU A 98 9.71 -2.18 -10.04
CA LEU A 98 8.34 -2.27 -9.53
C LEU A 98 8.25 -3.15 -8.27
N ARG A 99 8.94 -4.29 -8.24
CA ARG A 99 8.99 -5.21 -7.09
C ARG A 99 9.72 -4.61 -5.88
N LYS A 100 10.86 -3.96 -6.11
CA LYS A 100 11.58 -3.22 -5.06
C LYS A 100 10.73 -2.11 -4.47
N PHE A 101 10.02 -1.38 -5.32
CA PHE A 101 9.10 -0.34 -4.88
C PHE A 101 7.93 -0.92 -4.06
N ASP A 102 7.33 -2.05 -4.46
CA ASP A 102 6.31 -2.75 -3.66
C ASP A 102 6.84 -3.08 -2.24
N TYR A 103 8.02 -3.70 -2.15
CA TYR A 103 8.62 -4.04 -0.88
C TYR A 103 8.84 -2.80 0.01
N ALA A 104 9.34 -1.70 -0.57
CA ALA A 104 9.47 -0.44 0.15
C ALA A 104 8.12 0.11 0.65
N THR A 105 7.04 -0.04 -0.13
CA THR A 105 5.69 0.36 0.32
C THR A 105 5.21 -0.45 1.52
N ARG A 106 5.53 -1.75 1.61
CA ARG A 106 5.14 -2.62 2.74
C ARG A 106 5.82 -2.19 4.04
N ILE A 107 7.12 -1.89 3.97
CA ILE A 107 7.87 -1.40 5.14
C ILE A 107 7.28 -0.07 5.60
N ASN A 108 7.08 0.88 4.68
CA ASN A 108 6.51 2.18 5.01
C ASN A 108 5.08 2.06 5.57
N GLU A 109 4.27 1.16 5.04
CA GLU A 109 2.95 0.87 5.57
C GLU A 109 3.02 0.41 7.02
N GLY A 110 3.96 -0.47 7.37
CA GLY A 110 4.20 -0.90 8.75
C GLY A 110 4.60 0.25 9.68
N ILE A 111 5.48 1.14 9.23
CA ILE A 111 5.88 2.34 10.00
C ILE A 111 4.67 3.24 10.27
N HIS A 112 3.86 3.52 9.25
CA HIS A 112 2.66 4.36 9.41
C HIS A 112 1.56 3.68 10.21
N LEU A 113 1.43 2.36 10.13
CA LEU A 113 0.50 1.58 10.96
C LEU A 113 0.85 1.69 12.44
N LEU A 114 2.14 1.55 12.78
CA LEU A 114 2.61 1.76 14.14
C LEU A 114 2.35 3.20 14.61
N ALA A 115 2.67 4.20 13.79
CA ALA A 115 2.39 5.60 14.11
C ALA A 115 0.87 5.84 14.32
N ALA A 116 0.03 5.24 13.48
CA ALA A 116 -1.42 5.36 13.59
C ALA A 116 -1.95 4.76 14.91
N ALA A 117 -1.41 3.60 15.32
CA ALA A 117 -1.74 2.98 16.59
C ALA A 117 -1.37 3.89 17.79
N LEU A 118 -0.18 4.50 17.76
CA LEU A 118 0.27 5.44 18.80
C LEU A 118 -0.62 6.69 18.88
N PHE A 119 -0.92 7.32 17.74
CA PHE A 119 -1.82 8.48 17.73
C PHE A 119 -3.24 8.12 18.18
N THR A 120 -3.72 6.93 17.84
CA THR A 120 -5.03 6.43 18.30
C THR A 120 -5.04 6.28 19.81
N SER A 121 -4.03 5.63 20.39
CA SER A 121 -3.89 5.46 21.84
C SER A 121 -3.88 6.82 22.57
N GLN A 122 -3.07 7.76 22.10
CA GLN A 122 -3.01 9.12 22.67
C GLN A 122 -4.33 9.89 22.51
N THR A 123 -5.05 9.67 21.41
CA THR A 123 -6.37 10.27 21.20
C THR A 123 -7.39 9.72 22.20
N VAL A 124 -7.37 8.41 22.47
CA VAL A 124 -8.24 7.77 23.46
C VAL A 124 -7.95 8.31 24.86
N ASP A 125 -6.68 8.45 25.22
CA ASP A 125 -6.23 9.06 26.48
C ASP A 125 -6.78 10.50 26.66
N TYR A 126 -6.68 11.33 25.61
CA TYR A 126 -7.28 12.67 25.63
C TYR A 126 -8.81 12.66 25.74
N LEU A 127 -9.48 11.66 25.16
CA LEU A 127 -10.93 11.53 25.30
C LEU A 127 -11.32 11.12 26.73
N SER A 128 -10.58 10.20 27.35
CA SER A 128 -10.85 9.78 28.74
C SER A 128 -10.67 10.91 29.74
N ASP A 129 -9.74 11.83 29.48
CA ASP A 129 -9.49 13.02 30.31
C ASP A 129 -10.47 14.19 30.02
N GLY A 130 -11.41 14.04 29.10
CA GLY A 130 -12.31 15.12 28.68
C GLY A 130 -11.63 16.23 27.86
N ARG A 131 -10.40 15.98 27.37
CA ARG A 131 -9.60 16.92 26.57
C ARG A 131 -9.97 16.86 25.09
N TYR A 132 -11.24 17.11 24.77
CA TYR A 132 -11.81 16.92 23.43
C TYR A 132 -11.08 17.70 22.32
N GLY A 133 -10.61 18.92 22.60
CA GLY A 133 -9.84 19.69 21.61
C GLY A 133 -8.53 19.02 21.20
N MET A 134 -7.81 18.43 22.17
CA MET A 134 -6.58 17.69 21.90
C MET A 134 -6.87 16.35 21.21
N ALA A 135 -7.97 15.67 21.58
CA ALA A 135 -8.41 14.46 20.90
C ALA A 135 -8.78 14.73 19.43
N ALA A 136 -9.46 15.85 19.14
CA ALA A 136 -9.80 16.25 17.78
C ALA A 136 -8.53 16.53 16.94
N LEU A 137 -7.57 17.27 17.52
CA LEU A 137 -6.28 17.52 16.87
C LEU A 137 -5.51 16.21 16.63
N GLY A 138 -5.43 15.33 17.65
CA GLY A 138 -4.79 14.02 17.56
C GLY A 138 -5.42 13.15 16.48
N SER A 139 -6.75 13.13 16.38
CA SER A 139 -7.49 12.42 15.33
C SER A 139 -7.14 12.96 13.94
N GLY A 140 -7.10 14.29 13.78
CA GLY A 140 -6.72 14.93 12.51
C GLY A 140 -5.30 14.58 12.08
N LEU A 141 -4.35 14.62 13.02
CA LEU A 141 -2.96 14.21 12.77
C LEU A 141 -2.85 12.72 12.45
N ASN A 142 -3.58 11.86 13.15
CA ASN A 142 -3.63 10.42 12.88
C ASN A 142 -4.14 10.13 11.46
N LEU A 143 -5.20 10.81 11.05
CA LEU A 143 -5.71 10.69 9.68
C LEU A 143 -4.65 11.11 8.67
N ALA A 144 -4.04 12.28 8.85
CA ALA A 144 -3.09 12.84 7.89
C ALA A 144 -1.74 12.09 7.83
N LEU A 145 -1.23 11.59 8.96
CA LEU A 145 0.12 11.03 9.09
C LEU A 145 0.16 9.52 9.30
N GLY A 146 -0.95 8.91 9.71
CA GLY A 146 -1.10 7.47 9.85
C GLY A 146 -1.94 6.88 8.72
N VAL A 147 -3.24 7.20 8.72
CA VAL A 147 -4.23 6.54 7.85
C VAL A 147 -4.01 6.84 6.37
N TYR A 148 -3.93 8.12 5.97
CA TYR A 148 -3.76 8.48 4.56
C TYR A 148 -2.46 7.96 3.93
N PRO A 149 -1.32 7.96 4.63
CA PRO A 149 -0.11 7.28 4.18
C PRO A 149 -0.31 5.78 3.94
N ILE A 150 -0.94 5.04 4.87
CA ILE A 150 -1.27 3.61 4.69
C ILE A 150 -2.11 3.40 3.43
N LEU A 151 -3.18 4.18 3.27
CA LEU A 151 -4.03 4.11 2.08
C LEU A 151 -3.26 4.42 0.80
N THR A 152 -2.31 5.35 0.85
CA THR A 152 -1.45 5.69 -0.29
C THR A 152 -0.53 4.52 -0.66
N GLN A 153 0.04 3.81 0.33
CA GLN A 153 0.87 2.63 0.06
C GLN A 153 0.05 1.51 -0.57
N ARG A 154 -1.14 1.22 -0.04
CA ARG A 154 -2.03 0.19 -0.61
C ARG A 154 -2.52 0.56 -2.01
N TYR A 155 -2.86 1.82 -2.25
CA TYR A 155 -3.19 2.32 -3.59
C TYR A 155 -2.04 2.14 -4.59
N ASN A 156 -0.81 2.45 -4.18
CA ASN A 156 0.37 2.24 -5.02
C ASN A 156 0.55 0.76 -5.35
N ARG A 157 0.45 -0.11 -4.34
CA ARG A 157 0.58 -1.57 -4.51
C ARG A 157 -0.43 -2.13 -5.49
N ALA A 158 -1.71 -1.81 -5.34
CA ALA A 158 -2.74 -2.25 -6.28
C ALA A 158 -2.41 -1.89 -7.74
N ARG A 159 -1.83 -0.70 -7.98
CA ARG A 159 -1.43 -0.27 -9.32
C ARG A 159 -0.16 -0.95 -9.83
N ILE A 160 0.81 -1.20 -8.95
CA ILE A 160 2.03 -1.95 -9.30
C ILE A 160 1.64 -3.34 -9.78
N TYR A 161 0.75 -4.02 -9.04
CA TYR A 161 0.33 -5.38 -9.36
C TYR A 161 -0.33 -5.45 -10.74
N ASN A 162 -1.31 -4.57 -11.00
CA ASN A 162 -1.94 -4.49 -12.32
C ASN A 162 -0.94 -4.14 -13.45
N THR A 163 0.16 -3.47 -13.14
CA THR A 163 1.18 -3.10 -14.14
C THR A 163 2.10 -4.28 -14.44
N VAL A 164 2.56 -4.99 -13.41
CA VAL A 164 3.40 -6.18 -13.53
C VAL A 164 2.65 -7.30 -14.27
N GLU A 165 1.41 -7.55 -13.91
CA GLU A 165 0.53 -8.54 -14.56
C GLU A 165 0.46 -8.29 -16.08
N LYS A 166 0.13 -7.05 -16.48
CA LYS A 166 0.09 -6.65 -17.89
C LYS A 166 1.43 -6.72 -18.62
N MET A 167 2.54 -6.46 -17.93
CA MET A 167 3.87 -6.60 -18.53
C MET A 167 4.18 -8.06 -18.84
N GLN A 168 3.77 -8.98 -17.98
CA GLN A 168 4.03 -10.39 -18.15
C GLN A 168 3.13 -11.04 -19.19
N GLU A 169 1.83 -10.69 -19.23
CA GLU A 169 0.92 -11.10 -20.30
C GLU A 169 1.51 -10.77 -21.67
N ARG A 170 1.98 -9.52 -21.86
CA ARG A 170 2.64 -9.09 -23.10
C ARG A 170 3.90 -9.87 -23.43
N ASN A 171 4.69 -10.22 -22.42
CA ASN A 171 5.92 -11.00 -22.61
C ASN A 171 5.63 -12.46 -22.99
N GLN A 172 4.57 -13.06 -22.42
CA GLN A 172 4.11 -14.40 -22.77
C GLN A 172 3.59 -14.43 -24.21
N ASP A 173 2.74 -13.49 -24.59
CA ASP A 173 2.20 -13.37 -25.95
C ASP A 173 3.32 -13.23 -26.99
N ALA A 174 4.34 -12.41 -26.69
CA ALA A 174 5.50 -12.21 -27.57
C ALA A 174 6.41 -13.45 -27.69
N CYS A 175 6.38 -14.35 -26.71
CA CYS A 175 7.11 -15.61 -26.73
C CYS A 175 6.36 -16.66 -27.57
N LEU A 176 5.03 -16.73 -27.43
CA LEU A 176 4.17 -17.66 -28.17
C LEU A 176 4.03 -17.30 -29.66
N SER A 177 4.29 -16.05 -30.03
CA SER A 177 4.27 -15.60 -31.43
C SER A 177 5.55 -15.87 -32.23
N LYS A 178 6.58 -16.48 -31.61
CA LYS A 178 7.87 -16.81 -32.24
C LYS A 178 7.98 -18.30 -32.53
#